data_AF-A0A656JN87-F1
#
_entry.id   AF-A0A656JN87-F1
#
_cell.length_a   1.000
_cell.length_b   1.000
_cell.length_c   1.000
_cell.angle_alpha   90.00
_cell.angle_beta   90.00
_cell.angle_gamma   90.00
#
_symmetry.space_group_name_H-M   'P 1'
#
loop_
_entity.id
_entity.type
_entity.pdbx_description
1 polymer ?
#
loop_
_entity_poly.entity_id
_entity_poly.type
_entity_poly.pdbx_seq_one_letter_code
_entity_poly.pdbx_strand_id
1 'polypeptide(L)' 'MNALLTRLALVMLLCSPMARAAYPVTVQSCDRSVTFTAAPQRAVSNDVNLTKMMVALGLQSHMVGYSGITGW' A
#
# COMPACT_ATOMS: atom_id res chain seq x y z
N MET A 1 41.22 1.72 -9.46
CA MET A 1 40.07 1.33 -10.31
C MET A 1 38.97 0.61 -9.55
N ASN A 2 39.25 -0.33 -8.64
CA ASN A 2 38.21 -1.06 -7.91
C ASN A 2 37.26 -0.19 -7.07
N ALA A 3 37.77 0.80 -6.32
CA ALA A 3 36.93 1.59 -5.41
C ALA A 3 35.86 2.45 -6.13
N LEU A 4 36.10 2.85 -7.38
CA LEU A 4 35.12 3.61 -8.18
C LEU A 4 33.98 2.69 -8.66
N LEU A 5 34.32 1.48 -9.10
CA LEU A 5 33.36 0.43 -9.47
C LEU A 5 32.50 0.00 -8.28
N THR A 6 33.08 -0.12 -7.08
CA THR A 6 32.31 -0.48 -5.86
C THR A 6 31.33 0.61 -5.45
N ARG A 7 31.73 1.90 -5.57
CA ARG A 7 30.85 3.03 -5.26
C ARG A 7 29.68 3.14 -6.25
N LEU A 8 29.93 2.89 -7.54
CA LEU A 8 28.89 2.94 -8.56
C LEU A 8 27.83 1.83 -8.36
N ALA A 9 28.26 0.63 -7.97
CA ALA A 9 27.35 -0.48 -7.69
C ALA A 9 26.45 -0.22 -6.47
N LEU A 10 26.97 0.41 -5.42
CA LEU A 10 26.20 0.78 -4.22
C LEU A 10 25.14 1.85 -4.51
N VAL A 11 25.42 2.81 -5.39
CA VAL A 11 24.46 3.83 -5.80
C VAL A 11 23.29 3.23 -6.60
N MET A 12 23.55 2.26 -7.50
CA MET A 12 22.47 1.58 -8.23
C MET A 12 21.54 0.80 -7.31
N LEU A 13 22.06 0.15 -6.26
CA LEU A 13 21.26 -0.64 -5.33
C LEU A 13 20.25 0.22 -4.55
N LEU A 14 20.66 1.45 -4.19
CA LEU A 14 19.83 2.42 -3.47
C LEU A 14 18.72 3.02 -4.33
N CYS A 15 18.81 2.89 -5.66
CA CYS A 15 17.85 3.47 -6.60
C CYS A 15 16.83 2.46 -7.14
N SER A 16 16.63 1.34 -6.43
CA SER A 16 15.65 0.33 -6.81
C SER A 16 14.25 0.97 -6.95
N PRO A 17 13.59 0.83 -8.11
CA PRO A 17 12.25 1.36 -8.29
C PRO A 17 11.30 0.67 -7.31
N MET A 18 10.67 1.42 -6.41
CA MET A 18 9.55 0.91 -5.62
C MET A 18 8.47 0.46 -6.62
N ALA A 19 8.19 -0.85 -6.65
CA ALA A 19 7.13 -1.41 -7.46
C ALA A 19 5.79 -0.79 -7.02
N ARG A 20 5.30 0.16 -7.81
CA ARG A 20 3.96 0.71 -7.69
C ARG A 20 3.05 -0.14 -8.56
N ALA A 21 1.89 -0.53 -8.04
CA ALA A 21 0.89 -1.15 -8.88
C ALA A 21 0.56 -0.21 -10.05
N ALA A 22 0.67 -0.72 -11.28
CA ALA A 22 0.22 0.00 -12.46
C ALA A 22 -1.31 -0.02 -12.44
N TYR A 23 -1.92 1.16 -12.48
CA TYR A 23 -3.36 1.29 -12.59
C TYR A 23 -3.78 1.18 -14.06
N PRO A 24 -4.96 0.61 -14.36
CA PRO A 24 -5.97 0.14 -13.42
C PRO A 24 -5.64 -1.20 -12.75
N VAL A 25 -6.07 -1.36 -11.49
CA VAL A 25 -5.97 -2.63 -10.73
C VAL A 25 -7.37 -3.17 -10.52
N THR A 26 -7.66 -4.36 -11.04
CA THR A 26 -8.92 -5.06 -10.81
C THR A 26 -8.72 -6.12 -9.73
N VAL A 27 -9.52 -6.05 -8.66
CA VAL A 27 -9.52 -6.99 -7.54
C VAL A 27 -10.85 -7.73 -7.53
N GLN A 28 -10.78 -9.07 -7.48
CA GLN A 28 -11.97 -9.87 -7.24
C GLN A 28 -12.27 -9.90 -5.74
N SER A 29 -13.43 -9.39 -5.36
CA SER A 29 -13.90 -9.28 -3.98
C SER A 29 -15.20 -10.06 -3.85
N CYS A 30 -15.12 -11.28 -3.32
CA CYS A 30 -16.26 -12.19 -3.25
C CYS A 30 -16.89 -12.38 -4.64
N ASP A 31 -18.16 -12.05 -4.80
CA ASP A 31 -18.97 -12.19 -6.01
C ASP A 31 -18.82 -11.02 -7.02
N ARG A 32 -17.98 -10.02 -6.72
CA ARG A 32 -17.82 -8.82 -7.58
C ARG A 32 -16.38 -8.50 -7.95
N SER A 33 -16.20 -7.97 -9.15
CA SER A 33 -14.92 -7.39 -9.59
C SER A 33 -14.92 -5.89 -9.34
N VAL A 34 -13.87 -5.38 -8.70
CA VAL A 34 -13.73 -3.96 -8.38
C VAL A 34 -12.46 -3.43 -9.01
N THR A 35 -12.60 -2.46 -9.91
CA THR A 35 -11.46 -1.81 -10.57
C THR A 35 -11.14 -0.48 -9.88
N PHE A 36 -9.90 -0.35 -9.42
CA PHE A 36 -9.32 0.90 -8.93
C PHE A 36 -8.51 1.52 -10.07
N THR A 37 -8.84 2.75 -10.46
CA THR A 37 -8.10 3.50 -11.49
C THR A 37 -6.96 4.35 -10.92
N ALA A 38 -6.91 4.49 -9.59
CA ALA A 38 -5.86 5.14 -8.83
C ALA A 38 -5.85 4.60 -7.39
N ALA A 39 -4.82 4.93 -6.62
CA ALA A 39 -4.72 4.58 -5.21
C ALA A 39 -5.86 5.25 -4.39
N PRO A 40 -6.58 4.51 -3.52
CA PRO A 40 -7.59 5.08 -2.65
C PRO A 40 -7.02 6.19 -1.73
N GLN A 41 -7.70 7.33 -1.67
CA GLN A 41 -7.26 8.47 -0.84
C GLN A 41 -8.12 8.68 0.41
N ARG A 42 -9.33 8.10 0.44
CA ARG A 42 -10.32 8.28 1.51
C ARG A 42 -11.02 6.96 1.80
N ALA A 43 -10.33 6.09 2.53
CA ALA A 43 -10.83 4.78 2.90
C ALA A 43 -11.61 4.82 4.22
N VAL A 44 -12.69 4.04 4.28
CA VAL A 44 -13.40 3.72 5.52
C VAL A 44 -13.31 2.20 5.70
N SER A 45 -12.83 1.75 6.86
CA SER A 45 -12.86 0.32 7.20
C SER A 45 -14.10 0.01 8.02
N ASN A 46 -14.73 -1.14 7.72
CA ASN A 46 -15.74 -1.73 8.58
C ASN A 46 -15.22 -3.11 8.96
N ASP A 47 -15.27 -3.44 10.26
CA ASP A 47 -14.65 -4.62 10.90
C ASP A 47 -13.27 -4.35 11.53
N VAL A 48 -13.02 -5.04 12.66
CA VAL A 48 -11.79 -4.92 13.46
C VAL A 48 -10.56 -5.48 12.73
N ASN A 49 -10.70 -6.56 11.95
CA ASN A 49 -9.60 -7.19 11.22
C ASN A 49 -9.12 -6.26 10.10
N LEU A 50 -10.04 -5.71 9.31
CA LEU A 50 -9.67 -4.76 8.25
C LEU A 50 -9.03 -3.49 8.80
N THR A 51 -9.58 -2.94 9.89
CA THR A 51 -9.01 -1.76 10.52
C THR A 51 -7.58 -2.03 11.02
N LYS A 52 -7.35 -3.17 11.69
CA LYS A 52 -6.01 -3.57 12.13
C LYS A 52 -5.04 -3.79 10.97
N MET A 53 -5.49 -4.38 9.86
CA MET A 53 -4.66 -4.54 8.65
C MET A 53 -4.25 -3.19 8.07
N MET A 54 -5.17 -2.23 7.94
CA MET A 54 -4.84 -0.89 7.45
C MET A 54 -3.80 -0.19 8.33
N VAL A 55 -3.93 -0.31 9.65
CA VAL A 55 -2.97 0.22 10.63
C VAL A 55 -1.60 -0.47 10.49
N ALA A 56 -1.58 -1.79 10.39
CA ALA A 56 -0.34 -2.57 10.24
C ALA A 56 0.40 -2.24 8.92
N LEU A 57 -0.33 -1.87 7.88
CA LEU A 57 0.23 -1.43 6.59
C LEU A 57 0.61 0.06 6.55
N GLY A 58 0.40 0.82 7.63
CA GLY A 58 0.74 2.24 7.68
C GLY A 58 -0.18 3.15 6.85
N LEU A 59 -1.44 2.74 6.64
CA LEU A 59 -2.39 3.45 5.75
C LEU A 59 -3.23 4.52 6.46
N GLN A 60 -2.89 4.91 7.69
CA GLN A 60 -3.70 5.83 8.51
C GLN A 60 -3.93 7.18 7.81
N SER A 61 -2.96 7.68 7.04
CA SER A 61 -3.10 8.93 6.26
C SER A 61 -4.12 8.85 5.12
N HIS A 62 -4.50 7.64 4.71
CA HIS A 62 -5.52 7.38 3.68
C HIS A 62 -6.89 7.04 4.29
N MET A 63 -7.01 6.99 5.61
CA MET A 63 -8.25 6.66 6.32
C MET A 63 -9.03 7.93 6.68
N VAL A 64 -10.34 7.89 6.48
CA VAL A 64 -11.26 8.99 6.87
C VAL A 64 -12.30 8.55 7.90
N GLY A 65 -12.28 7.29 8.31
CA GLY A 65 -13.14 6.75 9.35
C GLY A 65 -13.03 5.24 9.47
N TYR A 66 -13.62 4.69 10.52
CA TYR A 66 -13.79 3.26 10.72
C TYR A 66 -15.09 2.99 11.49
N SER A 67 -15.65 1.80 11.33
CA SER A 67 -16.86 1.34 12.02
C SER A 67 -16.75 -0.14 12.41
N GLY A 68 -17.72 -0.62 13.18
CA GLY A 68 -17.78 -2.04 13.54
C GLY A 68 -16.72 -2.46 14.55
N ILE A 69 -16.30 -1.54 15.42
CA ILE A 69 -15.37 -1.82 16.52
C ILE A 69 -15.93 -1.26 17.83
N THR A 70 -15.93 -2.08 18.88
CA THR A 70 -16.42 -1.75 20.22
C THR A 70 -15.32 -1.96 21.26
N GLY A 71 -15.33 -1.18 22.33
CA GLY A 71 -14.42 -1.38 23.48
C GLY A 71 -12.96 -0.96 23.29
N TRP A 72 -12.73 0.12 22.52
CA TRP A 72 -11.44 0.82 22.49
C TRP A 72 -11.27 1.75 23.68
#